data_AF-K1U444-F1
#
_entry.id   AF-K1U444-F1
#
_cell.length_a   1.000
_cell.length_b   1.000
_cell.length_c   1.000
_cell.angle_alpha   90.00
_cell.angle_beta   90.00
_cell.angle_gamma   90.00
#
_symmetry.space_group_name_H-M   'P 1'
#
loop_
_entity.id
_entity.type
_entity.pdbx_description
1 polymer ?
#
loop_
_entity_poly.entity_id
_entity_poly.type
_entity_poly.pdbx_seq_one_letter_code
_entity_poly.pdbx_strand_id
1 'polypeptide(L)'
;MKATTKRTLIDIAVIIISGFIFSCGLKTFTAPNDIAPGGASGICVAVAHLTGLSEGVLYFIVNVPLIVIGFIFLGRRLMFKTLLSIITITVATDYVFAYLPHYEGDEMLAAIFGGLLIG
;
A
#
# COMPACT_ATOMS: atom_id res chain seq x y z
N MET A 1 -21.15 -22.44 12.51
CA MET A 1 -21.19 -20.99 12.17
C MET A 1 -20.11 -20.13 12.85
N LYS A 2 -19.65 -20.40 14.08
CA LYS A 2 -18.62 -19.56 14.77
C LYS A 2 -17.22 -19.57 14.12
N ALA A 3 -16.83 -20.64 13.42
CA ALA A 3 -15.51 -20.75 12.80
C ALA A 3 -15.28 -19.76 11.64
N THR A 4 -16.34 -19.42 10.90
CA THR A 4 -16.26 -18.52 9.73
C THR A 4 -16.05 -17.07 10.14
N THR A 5 -16.71 -16.61 11.21
CA THR A 5 -16.58 -15.24 11.73
C THR A 5 -15.19 -14.97 12.29
N LYS A 6 -14.61 -15.94 13.03
CA LYS A 6 -13.26 -15.80 13.59
C LYS A 6 -12.20 -15.65 12.49
N ARG A 7 -12.32 -16.40 11.39
CA ARG A 7 -11.41 -16.27 10.22
C ARG A 7 -11.52 -14.91 9.55
N THR A 8 -12.73 -14.41 9.30
CA THR A 8 -12.91 -13.08 8.68
C THR A 8 -12.31 -11.96 9.55
N LEU A 9 -12.39 -12.08 10.88
CA LEU A 9 -11.84 -11.09 11.80
C LEU A 9 -10.30 -11.11 11.80
N ILE A 10 -9.70 -12.29 11.73
CA ILE A 10 -8.26 -12.46 11.53
C ILE A 10 -7.84 -11.88 10.17
N ASP A 11 -8.58 -12.16 9.09
CA ASP A 11 -8.27 -11.61 7.77
C ASP A 11 -8.25 -10.08 7.78
N ILE A 12 -9.23 -9.44 8.43
CA ILE A 12 -9.29 -7.98 8.57
C ILE A 12 -8.09 -7.45 9.37
N ALA A 13 -7.76 -8.08 10.50
CA ALA A 13 -6.61 -7.68 11.30
C ALA A 13 -5.30 -7.80 10.50
N VAL A 14 -5.13 -8.90 9.76
CA VAL A 14 -3.96 -9.11 8.91
C VAL A 14 -3.89 -8.06 7.80
N ILE A 15 -4.99 -7.77 7.10
CA ILE A 15 -5.04 -6.73 6.07
C ILE A 15 -4.61 -5.37 6.62
N ILE A 16 -5.09 -5.04 7.82
CA ILE A 16 -4.76 -3.78 8.45
C ILE A 16 -3.26 -3.74 8.76
N ILE A 17 -2.74 -4.74 9.48
CA ILE A 17 -1.33 -4.83 9.87
C ILE A 17 -0.41 -4.81 8.64
N SER A 18 -0.74 -5.59 7.59
CA SER A 18 0.03 -5.59 6.35
C SER A 18 0.01 -4.23 5.66
N GLY A 19 -1.11 -3.51 5.69
CA GLY A 19 -1.22 -2.16 5.14
C GLY A 19 -0.29 -1.17 5.85
N PHE A 20 -0.15 -1.25 7.17
CA PHE A 20 0.82 -0.45 7.92
C PHE A 20 2.27 -0.80 7.58
N ILE A 21 2.59 -2.09 7.49
CA ILE A 21 3.94 -2.56 7.12
C ILE A 21 4.30 -2.08 5.71
N PHE A 22 3.39 -2.25 4.74
CA PHE A 22 3.55 -1.79 3.37
C PHE A 22 3.76 -0.28 3.30
N SER A 23 2.95 0.49 4.04
CA SER A 23 3.04 1.96 4.05
C SER A 23 4.35 2.46 4.67
N CYS A 24 4.87 1.75 5.67
CA CYS A 24 6.21 2.01 6.23
C CYS A 24 7.29 1.80 5.17
N GLY A 25 7.26 0.67 4.46
CA GLY A 25 8.20 0.41 3.36
C GLY A 25 8.11 1.45 2.25
N LEU A 26 6.88 1.83 1.90
CA LEU A 26 6.59 2.80 0.84
C LEU A 26 7.15 4.18 1.18
N LYS A 27 6.73 4.73 2.33
CA LYS A 27 7.02 6.12 2.67
C LYS A 27 8.42 6.33 3.24
N THR A 28 8.96 5.35 3.97
CA THR A 28 10.26 5.49 4.65
C THR A 28 11.45 5.13 3.76
N PHE A 29 11.31 4.13 2.88
CA PHE A 29 12.44 3.58 2.13
C PHE A 29 12.34 3.81 0.62
N THR A 30 11.20 3.50 0.00
CA THR A 30 11.11 3.49 -1.49
C THR A 30 10.84 4.88 -2.07
N ALA A 31 9.79 5.57 -1.61
CA ALA A 31 9.45 6.91 -2.10
C ALA A 31 10.59 7.95 -1.97
N PRO A 32 11.32 8.07 -0.84
CA PRO A 32 12.39 9.07 -0.71
C PRO A 32 13.68 8.71 -1.45
N ASN A 33 13.87 7.43 -1.83
CA ASN A 33 15.04 6.98 -2.60
C ASN A 33 14.70 6.73 -4.08
N ASP A 34 13.55 7.22 -4.56
CA ASP A 34 13.07 7.10 -5.95
C ASP A 34 13.00 5.65 -6.47
N ILE A 35 12.80 4.70 -5.55
CA ILE A 35 12.69 3.28 -5.87
C ILE A 35 11.22 2.98 -6.14
N ALA A 36 10.86 2.80 -7.41
CA ALA A 36 9.51 2.39 -7.78
C ALA A 36 9.31 0.88 -7.52
N PRO A 37 8.40 0.47 -6.60
CA PRO A 37 8.03 -0.93 -6.44
C PRO A 37 7.29 -1.45 -7.68
N GLY A 38 7.11 -2.76 -7.83
CA GLY A 38 6.39 -3.32 -8.98
C GLY A 38 4.89 -3.00 -8.99
N GLY A 39 4.27 -2.97 -10.17
CA GLY A 39 2.81 -2.90 -10.33
C GLY A 39 2.20 -1.50 -10.12
N ALA A 40 0.99 -1.45 -9.54
CA ALA A 40 0.24 -0.20 -9.36
C ALA A 40 0.93 0.79 -8.41
N SER A 41 1.56 0.31 -7.34
CA SER A 41 2.32 1.15 -6.39
C SER A 41 3.53 1.82 -7.05
N GLY A 42 4.21 1.14 -7.97
CA GLY A 42 5.31 1.73 -8.75
C GLY A 42 4.91 2.92 -9.59
N ILE A 43 3.77 2.77 -10.28
CA ILE A 43 3.18 3.86 -11.06
C ILE A 43 2.88 5.05 -10.13
N CYS A 44 2.40 4.78 -8.91
CA CYS A 44 2.11 5.84 -7.95
C CYS A 44 3.39 6.56 -7.48
N VAL A 45 4.46 5.83 -7.16
CA VAL A 45 5.75 6.44 -6.77
C VAL A 45 6.34 7.25 -7.92
N ALA A 46 6.35 6.71 -9.14
CA ALA A 46 6.87 7.42 -10.31
C ALA A 46 6.07 8.70 -10.60
N VAL A 47 4.74 8.65 -10.55
CA VAL A 47 3.89 9.83 -10.77
C VAL A 47 4.03 10.82 -9.61
N ALA A 48 4.13 10.35 -8.37
CA ALA A 48 4.34 11.20 -7.20
C ALA A 48 5.67 11.96 -7.31
N HIS A 49 6.75 11.30 -7.71
CA HIS A 49 8.04 11.93 -7.93
C HIS A 49 7.97 13.04 -8.99
N LEU A 50 7.21 12.83 -10.08
CA LEU A 50 7.07 13.83 -11.15
C LEU A 50 6.11 14.98 -10.81
N THR A 51 5.07 14.73 -10.00
CA THR A 51 3.97 15.69 -9.76
C THR A 51 3.97 16.32 -8.38
N GLY A 52 4.71 15.76 -7.42
CA GLY A 52 4.68 16.16 -6.01
C GLY A 52 3.36 15.85 -5.30
N LEU A 53 2.47 15.05 -5.91
CA LEU A 53 1.23 14.61 -5.27
C LEU A 53 1.51 13.54 -4.21
N SER A 54 0.62 13.41 -3.23
CA SER A 54 0.77 12.38 -2.20
C SER A 54 0.61 10.98 -2.80
N GLU A 55 1.49 10.08 -2.36
CA GLU A 55 1.56 8.71 -2.83
C GLU A 55 0.30 7.93 -2.43
N GLY A 56 -0.28 8.20 -1.26
CA GLY A 56 -1.51 7.56 -0.79
C GLY A 56 -2.72 7.93 -1.64
N VAL A 57 -2.87 9.20 -2.03
CA VAL A 57 -3.92 9.66 -2.93
C VAL A 57 -3.76 9.04 -4.32
N LEU A 58 -2.54 9.04 -4.87
CA LEU A 58 -2.26 8.40 -6.16
C LEU A 58 -2.54 6.90 -6.11
N TYR A 59 -2.17 6.24 -5.00
CA TYR A 59 -2.46 4.82 -4.78
C TYR A 59 -3.96 4.54 -4.82
N PHE A 60 -4.78 5.38 -4.18
CA PHE A 60 -6.22 5.25 -4.26
C PHE A 60 -6.72 5.43 -5.70
N ILE A 61 -6.33 6.51 -6.37
CA ILE A 61 -6.80 6.84 -7.74
C ILE A 61 -6.44 5.75 -8.74
N VAL A 62 -5.19 5.25 -8.72
CA VAL A 62 -4.72 4.21 -9.63
C VAL A 62 -5.43 2.87 -9.36
N ASN A 63 -5.77 2.58 -8.10
CA ASN A 63 -6.47 1.35 -7.75
C ASN A 63 -7.99 1.38 -7.97
N VAL A 64 -8.64 2.55 -8.00
CA VAL A 64 -10.08 2.65 -8.31
C VAL A 64 -10.48 1.92 -9.60
N PRO A 65 -9.83 2.13 -10.77
CA PRO A 65 -10.19 1.39 -11.99
C PRO A 65 -9.92 -0.12 -11.86
N LEU A 66 -8.84 -0.50 -11.15
CA LEU A 66 -8.53 -1.90 -10.87
C LEU A 66 -9.61 -2.56 -10.00
N ILE A 67 -10.14 -1.84 -9.01
CA ILE A 67 -11.25 -2.32 -8.18
C ILE A 67 -12.51 -2.50 -9.03
N VAL A 68 -12.83 -1.56 -9.91
CA VAL A 68 -14.02 -1.66 -10.78
C VAL A 68 -13.93 -2.90 -11.67
N ILE A 69 -12.78 -3.10 -12.32
CA ILE A 69 -12.53 -4.29 -13.14
C ILE A 69 -12.59 -5.54 -12.27
N GLY A 70 -11.92 -5.54 -11.13
CA GLY A 70 -11.90 -6.68 -10.20
C GLY A 70 -13.28 -7.04 -9.65
N PHE A 71 -14.18 -6.07 -9.49
CA PHE A 71 -15.55 -6.29 -9.04
C PHE A 71 -16.37 -7.07 -10.06
N ILE A 72 -16.13 -6.84 -11.35
CA ILE A 72 -16.79 -7.53 -12.45
C ILE A 72 -16.29 -8.98 -12.54
N PHE A 73 -14.98 -9.23 -12.37
CA PHE A 73 -14.37 -10.53 -12.66
C PHE A 73 -14.14 -11.45 -11.45
N LEU A 74 -13.78 -10.92 -10.27
CA LEU A 74 -13.36 -11.72 -9.09
C LEU A 74 -14.44 -11.81 -8.00
N GLY A 75 -15.49 -11.02 -8.10
CA GLY A 75 -16.64 -11.05 -7.20
C GLY A 75 -16.48 -10.20 -5.93
N ARG A 76 -17.62 -9.99 -5.25
CA ARG A 76 -17.79 -8.98 -4.19
C ARG A 76 -16.90 -9.19 -2.97
N ARG A 77 -16.73 -10.43 -2.50
CA ARG A 77 -16.04 -10.71 -1.23
C ARG A 77 -14.55 -10.38 -1.29
N LEU A 78 -13.90 -10.64 -2.43
CA LEU A 78 -12.49 -10.31 -2.60
C LEU A 78 -12.31 -8.80 -2.75
N MET A 79 -13.19 -8.14 -3.51
CA MET A 79 -13.13 -6.67 -3.66
C MET A 79 -13.28 -5.92 -2.35
N PHE A 80 -14.14 -6.36 -1.42
CA PHE A 80 -14.22 -5.73 -0.11
C PHE A 80 -12.90 -5.78 0.66
N LYS A 81 -12.18 -6.90 0.58
CA LYS A 81 -10.86 -7.04 1.21
C LYS A 81 -9.81 -6.15 0.53
N THR A 82 -9.81 -6.11 -0.80
CA THR A 82 -8.91 -5.25 -1.59
C THR A 82 -9.17 -3.77 -1.29
N LEU A 83 -10.42 -3.35 -1.26
CA LEU A 83 -10.81 -1.98 -0.94
C LEU A 83 -10.37 -1.60 0.48
N LEU A 84 -10.59 -2.49 1.46
CA LEU A 84 -10.11 -2.27 2.84
C LEU A 84 -8.59 -2.11 2.90
N SER A 85 -7.86 -2.94 2.15
CA SER A 85 -6.40 -2.86 2.05
C SER A 85 -5.95 -1.54 1.46
N ILE A 86 -6.56 -1.11 0.35
CA ILE A 86 -6.21 0.15 -0.33
C ILE A 86 -6.48 1.35 0.58
N ILE A 87 -7.66 1.39 1.21
CA ILE A 87 -8.00 2.48 2.15
C ILE A 87 -6.99 2.49 3.31
N THR A 88 -6.64 1.33 3.84
CA THR A 88 -5.68 1.25 4.95
C THR A 88 -4.31 1.76 4.52
N ILE A 89 -3.81 1.34 3.35
CA ILE A 89 -2.51 1.79 2.82
C ILE A 89 -2.54 3.30 2.58
N THR A 90 -3.55 3.81 1.87
CA THR A 90 -3.69 5.26 1.60
C THR A 90 -3.68 6.07 2.90
N VAL A 91 -4.50 5.68 3.87
CA VAL A 91 -4.59 6.40 5.16
C VAL A 91 -3.28 6.28 5.95
N ALA A 92 -2.69 5.08 6.00
CA ALA A 92 -1.44 4.88 6.71
C ALA A 92 -0.30 5.69 6.08
N THR A 93 -0.13 5.65 4.75
CA THR A 93 0.90 6.41 4.03
C THR A 93 0.76 7.92 4.28
N ASP A 94 -0.43 8.49 4.08
CA ASP A 94 -0.61 9.95 4.10
C ASP A 94 -0.78 10.55 5.51
N TYR A 95 -1.31 9.80 6.48
CA TYR A 95 -1.62 10.36 7.81
C TYR A 95 -0.75 9.78 8.92
N VAL A 96 -0.27 8.55 8.80
CA VAL A 96 0.51 7.89 9.86
C VAL A 96 2.00 8.02 9.57
N PHE A 97 2.41 7.62 8.37
CA PHE A 97 3.80 7.58 7.97
C PHE A 97 4.32 8.89 7.38
N ALA A 98 3.45 9.87 7.12
CA ALA A 98 3.87 11.21 6.69
C ALA A 98 4.73 11.95 7.73
N TYR A 99 4.68 11.54 9.00
CA TYR A 99 5.46 12.14 10.09
C TYR A 99 6.70 11.32 10.50
N LEU A 100 6.93 10.16 9.87
CA LEU A 100 8.10 9.34 10.17
C LEU A 100 9.31 9.85 9.37
N PRO A 101 10.53 9.81 9.96
CA PRO A 101 11.73 10.25 9.27
C PRO A 101 12.04 9.30 8.10
N HIS A 102 12.43 9.89 6.97
CA HIS A 102 12.85 9.15 5.78
C HIS A 102 14.23 8.51 6.00
N TYR A 103 14.46 7.34 5.41
CA TYR A 103 15.79 6.73 5.38
C TYR A 103 16.62 7.33 4.24
N GLU A 104 17.65 8.10 4.59
CA GLU A 104 18.57 8.79 3.66
C GLU A 104 19.96 8.12 3.60
N GLY A 105 20.05 6.83 3.94
CA GLY A 105 21.31 6.10 3.93
C GLY A 105 21.69 5.56 2.55
N ASP A 106 22.25 4.35 2.51
CA ASP A 106 22.65 3.69 1.26
C ASP A 106 21.43 3.20 0.48
N GLU A 107 21.33 3.56 -0.80
CA GLU A 107 20.21 3.18 -1.69
C GLU A 107 20.02 1.67 -1.79
N MET A 108 21.10 0.88 -1.75
CA MET A 108 21.02 -0.58 -1.78
C MET A 108 20.37 -1.11 -0.50
N LEU A 109 20.64 -0.48 0.64
CA LEU A 109 19.98 -0.82 1.90
C LEU A 109 18.49 -0.44 1.87
N ALA A 110 18.19 0.74 1.31
CA ALA A 110 16.82 1.19 1.10
C ALA A 110 16.03 0.23 0.18
N ALA A 111 16.66 -0.29 -0.88
CA ALA A 111 16.06 -1.27 -1.77
C ALA A 111 15.78 -2.60 -1.06
N ILE A 112 16.72 -3.09 -0.23
CA ILE A 112 16.56 -4.35 0.51
C ILE A 112 15.42 -4.25 1.53
N PHE A 113 15.40 -3.18 2.34
CA PHE A 113 14.35 -3.00 3.35
C PHE A 113 13.00 -2.61 2.73
N GLY A 114 13.01 -1.80 1.68
CA GLY A 114 11.83 -1.50 0.88
C GLY A 114 11.20 -2.78 0.32
N GLY A 115 12.01 -3.63 -0.33
CA GLY A 115 11.57 -4.93 -0.83
C GLY A 115 11.04 -5.86 0.27
N LEU A 116 11.73 -5.94 1.41
CA LEU A 116 11.29 -6.78 2.55
C LEU A 116 9.90 -6.38 3.08
N LEU A 117 9.62 -5.07 3.14
CA LEU A 117 8.38 -4.55 3.73
C LEU A 117 7.21 -4.50 2.74
N ILE A 118 7.50 -4.25 1.46
CA ILE A 118 6.49 -4.08 0.40
C ILE A 118 6.15 -5.42 -0.27
N GLY A 119 7.12 -6.33 -0.37
CA GLY A 119 6.99 -7.64 -1.02
C GLY A 119 7.91 -7.81 -2.21
#